data_AF-A0A7Y3EVT9-F1
#
_entry.id   AF-A0A7Y3EVT9-F1
#
_cell.length_a   1.000
_cell.length_b   1.000
_cell.length_c   1.000
_cell.angle_alpha   90.00
_cell.angle_beta   90.00
_cell.angle_gamma   90.00
#
_symmetry.space_group_name_H-M   'P 1'
#
loop_
_entity.id
_entity.type
_entity.pdbx_description
1 polymer ?
#
loop_
_entity_poly.entity_id
_entity_poly.type
_entity_poly.pdbx_seq_one_letter_code
_entity_poly.pdbx_strand_id
1 'polypeptide(L)'
;MVSEIAIQMLEHIGYDAVHAVDGVEAIELYRQRLLSGAPFTAVIMDLSIPNGVGGAEAVKEVLKIDPHAKVIVSSGYTLDPVMTDYQSHGFSAAIAKPFSLADLSKVLNSLC
;
A
#
# COMPACT_ATOMS: atom_id res chain seq x y z
N MET A 1 9.55 -2.52 -12.58
CA MET A 1 8.56 -2.34 -13.67
C MET A 1 7.17 -1.95 -13.17
N VAL A 2 6.42 -2.76 -12.40
CA VAL A 2 5.06 -2.35 -11.95
C VAL A 2 5.12 -1.19 -10.93
N SER A 3 6.06 -1.24 -9.99
CA SER A 3 6.16 -0.22 -8.94
C SER A 3 6.68 1.14 -9.45
N GLU A 4 7.55 1.16 -10.45
CA GLU A 4 8.07 2.40 -11.05
C GLU A 4 6.96 3.17 -11.77
N ILE A 5 6.09 2.46 -12.50
CA ILE A 5 4.94 3.07 -13.17
C ILE A 5 3.96 3.62 -12.12
N ALA A 6 3.72 2.88 -11.04
CA ALA A 6 2.86 3.35 -9.95
C ALA A 6 3.41 4.64 -9.30
N ILE A 7 4.73 4.74 -9.10
CA ILE A 7 5.38 5.97 -8.60
C ILE A 7 5.15 7.13 -9.57
N GLN A 8 5.40 6.92 -10.87
CA GLN A 8 5.17 7.96 -11.88
C GLN A 8 3.71 8.42 -11.93
N MET A 9 2.76 7.50 -11.75
CA MET A 9 1.33 7.85 -11.66
C MET A 9 1.02 8.67 -10.41
N LEU A 10 1.60 8.32 -9.26
CA LEU A 10 1.45 9.07 -8.00
C LEU A 10 2.02 10.49 -8.11
N GLU A 11 3.22 10.61 -8.68
CA GLU A 11 3.85 11.91 -8.96
C GLU A 11 3.01 12.76 -9.91
N HIS A 12 2.45 12.14 -10.96
CA HIS A 12 1.58 12.84 -11.92
C HIS A 12 0.32 13.42 -11.28
N ILE A 13 -0.23 12.76 -10.26
CA ILE A 13 -1.43 13.23 -9.54
C ILE A 13 -1.08 14.03 -8.27
N GLY A 14 0.20 14.39 -8.08
CA GLY A 14 0.64 15.35 -7.07
C GLY A 14 1.10 14.77 -5.73
N TYR A 15 1.35 13.46 -5.63
CA TYR A 15 1.94 12.83 -4.44
C TYR A 15 3.45 12.66 -4.59
N ASP A 16 4.18 12.76 -3.47
CA ASP A 16 5.53 12.21 -3.35
C ASP A 16 5.44 10.72 -2.99
N ALA A 17 6.23 9.88 -3.65
CA ALA A 17 6.16 8.43 -3.50
C ALA A 17 7.55 7.81 -3.34
N VAL A 18 7.66 6.83 -2.44
CA VAL A 18 8.89 6.07 -2.19
C VAL A 18 8.62 4.59 -2.48
N HIS A 19 9.57 3.94 -3.15
CA HIS A 19 9.51 2.50 -3.38
C HIS A 19 10.02 1.71 -2.18
N ALA A 20 9.35 0.60 -1.86
CA ALA A 20 9.87 -0.45 -1.01
C ALA A 20 9.89 -1.77 -1.81
N VAL A 21 11.01 -2.51 -1.75
CA VAL A 21 11.20 -3.76 -2.50
C VAL A 21 10.47 -4.94 -1.87
N ASP A 22 10.19 -4.88 -0.57
CA ASP A 22 9.45 -5.90 0.17
C ASP A 22 8.72 -5.33 1.40
N GLY A 23 8.01 -6.20 2.13
CA GLY A 23 7.29 -5.83 3.35
C GLY A 23 8.20 -5.35 4.50
N VAL A 24 9.44 -5.84 4.60
CA VAL A 24 10.38 -5.44 5.65
C VAL A 24 10.82 -4.00 5.43
N GLU A 25 11.22 -3.67 4.21
CA GLU A 25 11.59 -2.30 3.84
C GLU A 25 10.39 -1.34 4.00
N ALA A 26 9.19 -1.77 3.62
CA ALA A 26 7.97 -0.97 3.78
C ALA A 26 7.71 -0.62 5.26
N ILE A 27 7.85 -1.59 6.17
CA ILE A 27 7.69 -1.39 7.62
C ILE A 27 8.76 -0.43 8.17
N GLU A 28 10.01 -0.56 7.75
CA GLU A 28 11.11 0.33 8.17
C GLU A 28 10.89 1.76 7.68
N LEU A 29 10.60 1.95 6.40
CA LEU A 29 10.32 3.27 5.83
C LEU A 29 9.13 3.94 6.53
N TYR A 30 8.07 3.18 6.81
CA TYR A 30 6.90 3.70 7.52
C TYR A 30 7.27 4.21 8.91
N ARG A 31 7.98 3.38 9.69
CA ARG A 31 8.46 3.77 11.03
C ARG A 31 9.34 5.01 10.97
N GLN A 32 10.27 5.10 10.03
CA GLN A 32 11.15 6.26 9.89
C GLN A 32 10.39 7.55 9.59
N ARG A 33 9.43 7.51 8.65
CA ARG A 33 8.58 8.65 8.31
C ARG A 33 7.68 9.08 9.48
N LEU A 34 7.15 8.11 10.24
CA LEU A 34 6.37 8.41 11.43
C LEU A 34 7.23 9.10 12.51
N LEU A 35 8.42 8.56 12.80
CA LEU A 35 9.33 9.11 13.81
C LEU A 35 9.88 10.49 13.42
N SER A 36 10.02 10.79 12.13
CA SER A 36 10.46 12.10 11.65
C SER A 36 9.34 13.16 11.62
N GLY A 37 8.11 12.81 12.02
CA GLY A 37 6.95 13.72 12.02
C GLY A 37 6.35 13.97 10.64
N ALA A 38 6.70 13.16 9.64
CA ALA A 38 6.20 13.25 8.27
C ALA A 38 5.62 11.90 7.80
N PRO A 39 4.56 11.40 8.45
CA PRO A 39 4.00 10.08 8.16
C PRO A 39 3.46 9.99 6.73
N PHE A 40 3.46 8.78 6.17
CA PHE A 40 2.86 8.55 4.86
C PHE A 40 1.34 8.78 4.90
N THR A 41 0.81 9.43 3.87
CA THR A 41 -0.64 9.62 3.72
C THR A 41 -1.36 8.32 3.41
N ALA A 42 -0.72 7.44 2.64
CA ALA A 42 -1.19 6.11 2.32
C ALA A 42 -0.01 5.19 1.98
N VAL A 43 -0.20 3.89 2.14
CA VAL A 43 0.74 2.84 1.72
C VAL A 43 0.03 1.94 0.72
N ILE A 44 0.62 1.69 -0.45
CA ILE A 44 0.12 0.71 -1.42
C ILE A 44 0.97 -0.55 -1.29
N MET A 45 0.35 -1.67 -0.96
CA MET A 45 1.04 -2.89 -0.57
C MET A 45 0.66 -4.05 -1.49
N ASP A 46 1.66 -4.70 -2.08
CA ASP A 46 1.47 -5.84 -2.97
C ASP A 46 1.27 -7.15 -2.20
N LEU A 47 0.30 -7.97 -2.62
CA LEU A 47 0.15 -9.35 -2.12
C LEU A 47 1.01 -10.36 -2.87
N SER A 48 1.43 -10.04 -4.09
CA SER A 48 2.08 -11.01 -4.99
C SER A 48 3.60 -11.14 -4.78
N ILE A 49 4.14 -10.76 -3.61
CA ILE A 49 5.58 -10.80 -3.33
C ILE A 49 6.03 -12.25 -3.15
N PRO A 50 6.84 -12.83 -4.06
CA PRO A 50 7.42 -14.15 -3.86
C PRO A 50 8.56 -14.05 -2.84
N ASN A 51 8.59 -14.94 -1.85
CA ASN A 51 9.72 -15.11 -0.91
C ASN A 51 10.07 -13.88 -0.04
N GLY A 52 9.10 -13.28 0.64
CA GLY A 52 9.33 -12.21 1.62
C GLY A 52 8.20 -12.15 2.66
N VAL A 53 8.23 -11.14 3.55
CA VAL A 53 7.05 -10.79 4.36
C VAL A 53 5.98 -10.30 3.40
N GLY A 54 4.89 -11.05 3.28
CA GLY A 54 3.78 -10.73 2.40
C GLY A 54 3.04 -9.46 2.85
N GLY A 55 2.28 -8.86 1.93
CA GLY A 55 1.50 -7.66 2.25
C GLY A 55 0.53 -7.86 3.43
N ALA A 56 -0.02 -9.07 3.59
CA ALA A 56 -0.94 -9.40 4.67
C ALA A 56 -0.28 -9.42 6.06
N GLU A 57 1.00 -9.77 6.15
CA GLU A 57 1.78 -9.66 7.39
C GLU A 57 2.26 -8.23 7.61
N ALA A 58 2.73 -7.57 6.55
CA ALA A 58 3.29 -6.23 6.65
C ALA A 58 2.25 -5.19 7.10
N VAL A 59 1.00 -5.28 6.65
CA VAL A 59 -0.08 -4.39 7.14
C VAL A 59 -0.28 -4.52 8.66
N LYS A 60 -0.17 -5.73 9.22
CA LYS A 60 -0.33 -5.95 10.66
C LYS A 60 0.79 -5.28 11.45
N GLU A 61 2.02 -5.34 10.96
CA GLU A 61 3.16 -4.69 11.59
C GLU A 61 3.07 -3.15 11.47
N VAL A 62 2.66 -2.64 10.31
CA VAL A 62 2.39 -1.19 10.14
C VAL A 62 1.31 -0.72 11.12
N LEU A 63 0.21 -1.46 11.28
CA LEU A 63 -0.86 -1.11 12.21
C LEU A 63 -0.48 -1.20 13.69
N LYS A 64 0.48 -2.06 14.05
CA LYS A 64 1.06 -2.07 15.41
C LYS A 64 1.87 -0.81 15.69
N ILE A 65 2.50 -0.24 14.67
CA ILE A 65 3.28 1.00 14.74
C ILE A 65 2.33 2.21 14.77
N ASP A 66 1.32 2.20 13.90
CA ASP A 66 0.32 3.26 13.78
C ASP A 66 -1.07 2.67 13.48
N PRO A 67 -1.96 2.61 14.47
CA PRO A 67 -3.33 2.11 14.28
C PRO A 67 -4.18 2.92 13.29
N HIS A 68 -3.74 4.11 12.89
CA HIS A 68 -4.44 4.98 11.94
C HIS A 68 -3.84 4.93 10.53
N ALA A 69 -2.84 4.07 10.30
CA ALA A 69 -2.21 3.91 9.00
C ALA A 69 -3.23 3.53 7.92
N LYS A 70 -3.18 4.23 6.78
CA LYS A 70 -4.05 3.97 5.63
C LYS A 70 -3.33 3.06 4.65
N VAL A 71 -3.65 1.77 4.67
CA VAL A 71 -2.97 0.76 3.83
C VAL A 71 -3.92 0.23 2.77
N ILE A 72 -3.52 0.33 1.51
CA ILE A 72 -4.25 -0.13 0.33
C ILE A 72 -3.61 -1.44 -0.13
N VAL A 73 -4.40 -2.52 -0.21
CA VAL A 73 -3.92 -3.78 -0.77
C VAL A 73 -3.98 -3.76 -2.30
N SER A 74 -2.98 -4.31 -2.96
CA SER A 74 -2.95 -4.44 -4.41
C SER A 74 -2.53 -5.84 -4.87
N SER A 75 -3.28 -6.42 -5.81
CA SER A 75 -3.01 -7.76 -6.34
C SER A 75 -3.51 -7.91 -7.77
N GLY A 76 -2.84 -8.72 -8.58
CA GLY A 76 -3.34 -9.17 -9.88
C GLY A 76 -4.40 -10.26 -9.79
N TYR A 77 -4.54 -10.91 -8.62
CA TYR A 77 -5.54 -11.95 -8.38
C TYR A 77 -6.68 -11.37 -7.53
N THR A 78 -7.78 -10.98 -8.18
CA THR A 78 -8.92 -10.32 -7.53
C THR A 78 -9.77 -11.25 -6.68
N LEU A 79 -9.67 -12.56 -6.91
CA LEU A 79 -10.35 -13.60 -6.13
C LEU A 79 -9.53 -14.02 -4.91
N ASP A 80 -8.43 -13.34 -4.61
CA ASP A 80 -7.68 -13.56 -3.37
C ASP A 80 -8.59 -13.23 -2.17
N PRO A 81 -8.68 -14.11 -1.15
CA PRO A 81 -9.46 -13.84 0.06
C PRO A 81 -9.14 -12.49 0.70
N VAL A 82 -7.86 -12.08 0.69
CA VAL A 82 -7.42 -10.79 1.22
C VAL A 82 -7.95 -9.63 0.38
N MET A 83 -8.09 -9.78 -0.94
CA MET A 83 -8.71 -8.75 -1.78
C MET A 83 -10.22 -8.67 -1.57
N THR A 84 -10.89 -9.80 -1.31
CA THR A 84 -12.35 -9.83 -1.10
C THR A 84 -12.78 -9.38 0.29
N ASP A 85 -11.93 -9.58 1.31
CA ASP A 85 -12.19 -9.26 2.71
C ASP A 85 -11.07 -8.38 3.31
N TYR A 86 -10.58 -7.42 2.53
CA TYR A 86 -9.40 -6.62 2.88
C TYR A 86 -9.52 -5.90 4.23
N GLN A 87 -10.74 -5.54 4.64
CA GLN A 87 -11.00 -4.87 5.91
C GLN A 87 -10.70 -5.76 7.11
N SER A 88 -11.04 -7.05 7.07
CA SER A 88 -10.76 -7.98 8.18
C SER A 88 -9.25 -8.23 8.36
N HIS A 89 -8.48 -7.99 7.30
CA HIS A 89 -7.02 -8.06 7.30
C HIS A 89 -6.33 -6.74 7.70
N GLY A 90 -7.09 -5.67 7.96
CA GLY A 90 -6.57 -4.38 8.40
C GLY A 90 -6.28 -3.39 7.26
N PHE A 91 -6.62 -3.71 6.01
CA PHE A 91 -6.48 -2.76 4.91
C PHE A 91 -7.65 -1.78 4.87
N SER A 92 -7.37 -0.55 4.46
CA SER A 92 -8.36 0.53 4.30
C SER A 92 -9.07 0.47 2.95
N ALA A 93 -8.42 -0.05 1.91
CA ALA A 93 -8.97 -0.21 0.57
C ALA A 93 -8.23 -1.30 -0.22
N ALA A 94 -8.77 -1.66 -1.38
CA ALA A 94 -8.16 -2.62 -2.31
C ALA A 94 -8.14 -2.06 -3.75
N ILE A 95 -7.07 -2.37 -4.50
CA ILE A 95 -6.93 -2.00 -5.92
C ILE A 95 -6.35 -3.14 -6.75
N ALA A 96 -7.12 -3.61 -7.73
CA ALA A 96 -6.71 -4.71 -8.61
C ALA A 96 -5.65 -4.25 -9.63
N LYS A 97 -4.69 -5.13 -9.94
CA LYS A 97 -3.72 -4.92 -11.02
C LYS A 97 -4.21 -5.57 -12.32
N PRO A 98 -3.91 -4.97 -13.49
CA PRO A 98 -3.37 -3.63 -13.67
C PRO A 98 -4.42 -2.56 -13.33
N PHE A 99 -3.98 -1.42 -12.79
CA PHE A 99 -4.83 -0.27 -12.50
C PHE A 99 -4.44 0.95 -13.35
N SER A 100 -5.41 1.80 -13.64
CA SER A 100 -5.21 3.08 -14.30
C SER A 100 -4.93 4.20 -13.28
N LEU A 101 -4.50 5.35 -13.78
CA LEU A 101 -4.37 6.57 -12.97
C LEU A 101 -5.71 6.98 -12.36
N ALA A 102 -6.82 6.80 -13.07
CA ALA A 102 -8.17 7.09 -12.55
C ALA A 102 -8.56 6.16 -11.39
N ASP A 103 -8.19 4.88 -11.46
CA ASP A 103 -8.43 3.93 -10.37
C ASP A 103 -7.64 4.33 -9.12
N LEU A 104 -6.37 4.71 -9.30
CA LEU A 104 -5.49 5.16 -8.24
C LEU A 104 -6.02 6.43 -7.56
N SER A 105 -6.40 7.44 -8.33
CA SER A 105 -7.01 8.66 -7.81
C SER A 105 -8.32 8.38 -7.08
N LYS A 106 -9.17 7.49 -7.61
CA LYS A 106 -10.43 7.12 -6.97
C LYS A 106 -10.21 6.47 -5.61
N VAL A 107 -9.26 5.53 -5.52
CA VAL A 107 -8.96 4.83 -4.26
C VAL A 107 -8.33 5.80 -3.25
N LEU A 108 -7.36 6.62 -3.64
CA LEU A 108 -6.75 7.60 -2.74
C LEU A 108 -7.76 8.62 -2.20
N ASN A 109 -8.66 9.12 -3.04
CA ASN A 109 -9.72 10.05 -2.63
C ASN A 109 -10.73 9.39 -1.68
N SER A 110 -10.92 8.07 -1.74
CA SER A 110 -11.82 7.36 -0.81
C SER A 110 -11.26 7.27 0.61
N LEU A 111 -9.96 7.55 0.80
CA LEU A 111 -9.31 7.57 2.10
C LEU A 111 -9.37 8.95 2.77
N CYS A 112 -9.85 9.99 2.10
CA CYS A 112 -9.94 11.36 2.61
C CYS A 112 -11.22 11.60 3.41
#